data_AF-A0A6N7HA78-F1
#
_entry.id   AF-A0A6N7HA78-F1
#
_cell.length_a   1.000
_cell.length_b   1.000
_cell.length_c   1.000
_cell.angle_alpha   90.00
_cell.angle_beta   90.00
_cell.angle_gamma   90.00
#
_symmetry.space_group_name_H-M   'P 1'
#
loop_
_entity.id
_entity.type
_entity.pdbx_description
1 polymer ?
#
loop_
_entity_poly.entity_id
_entity_poly.type
_entity_poly.pdbx_seq_one_letter_code
_entity_poly.pdbx_strand_id
1 'polypeptide(L)'
;MIDLRDPRVLGGLSYGYGGRGDVLLGRVRAGYFGQAGVRDPHVVQHADGRPVIRGGKLYLTLTNAGLGFFQQAHWAVWTLDLADPTRLEQVATLFFTRDGVVLGDHAGQIVYDRGRFILAMSSWGDFDFAGVHVRHATTTADVLSGVHVLATEPLPLPTEVSSWDPALTRIGGRWHVAFVESPAQQPAFEFHPALAAGPRGAGRAEDLALLGAEPRWTRPRARSSSASADSGTSWRATATPASTRSTTRGCGCWAR
;
A
#
# COMPACT_ATOMS: atom_id res chain seq x y z
N MET A 1 0.21 -6.21 -29.34
CA MET A 1 0.62 -5.26 -28.28
C MET A 1 1.59 -5.98 -27.36
N ILE A 2 2.65 -5.32 -26.88
CA ILE A 2 3.63 -5.93 -25.98
C ILE A 2 3.08 -5.83 -24.55
N ASP A 3 2.94 -6.96 -23.84
CA ASP A 3 2.55 -6.96 -22.42
C ASP A 3 3.81 -6.97 -21.54
N LEU A 4 4.10 -5.84 -20.90
CA LEU A 4 5.27 -5.68 -20.03
C LEU A 4 5.09 -6.36 -18.66
N ARG A 5 3.92 -6.90 -18.37
CA ARG A 5 3.64 -7.66 -17.14
C ARG A 5 4.07 -9.12 -17.26
N ASP A 6 4.22 -9.66 -18.48
CA ASP A 6 4.70 -11.02 -18.71
C ASP A 6 6.22 -11.09 -18.41
N PRO A 7 6.66 -11.87 -17.41
CA PRO A 7 8.08 -12.00 -17.08
C PRO A 7 8.96 -12.44 -18.26
N ARG A 8 8.43 -13.25 -19.19
CA ARG A 8 9.17 -13.73 -20.36
C ARG A 8 9.41 -12.62 -21.38
N VAL A 9 8.43 -11.73 -21.53
CA VAL A 9 8.56 -10.54 -22.38
C VAL A 9 9.54 -9.57 -21.73
N LEU A 10 9.29 -9.22 -20.46
CA LEU A 10 10.13 -8.25 -19.74
C LEU A 10 11.58 -8.71 -19.63
N GLY A 11 11.81 -9.99 -19.36
CA GLY A 11 13.15 -10.59 -19.29
C GLY A 11 13.88 -10.66 -20.63
N GLY A 12 13.16 -10.54 -21.75
CA GLY A 12 13.74 -10.43 -23.09
C GLY A 12 14.10 -9.00 -23.50
N LEU A 13 13.70 -7.99 -22.71
CA LEU A 13 14.02 -6.59 -22.99
C LEU A 13 15.37 -6.20 -22.39
N SER A 14 16.06 -5.30 -23.07
CA SER A 14 17.31 -4.71 -22.60
C SER A 14 17.24 -3.19 -22.77
N TYR A 15 17.85 -2.47 -21.84
CA TYR A 15 17.99 -1.02 -21.99
C TYR A 15 18.96 -0.71 -23.12
N GLY A 16 18.47 -0.03 -24.15
CA GLY A 16 19.29 0.54 -25.22
C GLY A 16 19.52 2.03 -24.98
N TYR A 17 20.77 2.47 -25.07
CA TYR A 17 21.15 3.88 -25.00
C TYR A 17 22.23 4.16 -26.04
N GLY A 18 22.22 5.36 -26.62
CA GLY A 18 23.17 5.73 -27.66
C GLY A 18 22.85 7.10 -28.25
N GLY A 19 23.73 7.58 -29.12
CA GLY A 19 23.53 8.79 -29.91
C GLY A 19 24.08 8.59 -31.32
N ARG A 20 23.94 9.59 -32.19
CA ARG A 20 24.50 9.57 -33.55
C ARG A 20 25.90 10.22 -33.56
N GLY A 21 26.87 9.59 -34.22
CA GLY A 21 28.26 10.05 -34.28
C GLY A 21 29.10 9.58 -33.08
N ASP A 22 30.22 10.26 -32.83
CA ASP A 22 31.11 9.97 -31.71
C ASP A 22 30.53 10.50 -30.40
N VAL A 23 29.87 9.63 -29.63
CA VAL A 23 29.21 9.97 -28.37
C VAL A 23 29.82 9.21 -27.20
N LEU A 24 30.32 9.94 -26.19
CA LEU A 24 30.72 9.38 -24.90
C LEU A 24 29.54 9.41 -23.94
N LEU A 25 29.07 8.23 -23.54
CA LEU A 25 28.05 8.10 -22.50
C LEU A 25 28.71 8.15 -21.12
N GLY A 26 28.48 9.23 -20.38
CA GLY A 26 29.06 9.40 -19.04
C GLY A 26 28.35 8.59 -17.95
N ARG A 27 27.08 8.91 -17.66
CA ARG A 27 26.30 8.25 -16.61
C ARG A 27 24.84 8.10 -17.04
N VAL A 28 24.36 6.86 -17.09
CA VAL A 28 22.94 6.56 -17.27
C VAL A 28 22.33 6.36 -15.88
N ARG A 29 21.24 7.08 -15.59
CA ARG A 29 20.39 6.84 -14.43
C ARG A 29 19.01 6.49 -14.94
N ALA A 30 18.67 5.21 -14.88
CA ALA A 30 17.29 4.77 -14.99
C ALA A 30 16.71 4.72 -13.58
N GLY A 31 15.61 5.44 -13.36
CA GLY A 31 14.87 5.41 -12.10
C GLY A 31 13.44 4.97 -12.36
N TYR A 32 12.88 4.19 -11.45
CA TYR A 32 11.47 3.81 -11.43
C TYR A 32 10.65 4.96 -10.86
N PHE A 33 10.55 6.10 -11.56
CA PHE A 33 9.77 7.22 -11.05
C PHE A 33 8.38 7.28 -11.69
N GLY A 34 7.36 7.24 -10.83
CA GLY A 34 5.94 7.41 -11.18
C GLY A 34 5.70 8.80 -11.75
N GLN A 35 5.40 8.86 -13.04
CA GLN A 35 5.39 10.06 -13.88
C GLN A 35 4.38 11.16 -13.50
N ALA A 36 3.62 10.99 -12.41
CA ALA A 36 2.63 11.96 -11.94
C ALA A 36 2.74 12.31 -10.44
N GLY A 37 3.77 11.85 -9.74
CA GLY A 37 4.00 12.13 -8.32
C GLY A 37 3.70 10.95 -7.39
N VAL A 38 3.55 11.23 -6.09
CA VAL A 38 3.34 10.21 -5.05
C VAL A 38 2.02 10.43 -4.30
N ARG A 39 1.43 9.35 -3.79
CA ARG A 39 0.18 9.37 -2.99
C ARG A 39 0.16 8.21 -1.99
N ASP A 40 -0.88 8.15 -1.18
CA ASP A 40 -1.19 7.05 -0.25
C ASP A 40 -0.05 6.71 0.73
N PRO A 41 0.46 7.69 1.51
CA PRO A 41 1.53 7.45 2.47
C PRO A 41 1.09 6.50 3.58
N HIS A 42 1.92 5.50 3.87
CA HIS A 42 1.81 4.70 5.09
C HIS A 42 3.16 4.61 5.79
N VAL A 43 3.20 4.74 7.12
CA VAL A 43 4.42 4.50 7.90
C VAL A 43 4.75 3.00 7.89
N VAL A 44 6.00 2.66 7.61
CA VAL A 44 6.51 1.31 7.90
C VAL A 44 6.58 1.17 9.40
N GLN A 45 5.93 0.16 9.96
CA GLN A 45 5.79 0.04 11.41
C GLN A 45 6.21 -1.33 11.92
N HIS A 46 6.53 -1.40 13.20
CA HIS A 46 6.55 -2.65 13.94
C HIS A 46 5.13 -3.17 14.10
N ALA A 47 5.00 -4.48 14.37
CA ALA A 47 3.70 -5.09 14.57
C ALA A 47 2.82 -4.43 15.63
N ASP A 48 3.41 -3.78 16.64
CA ASP A 48 2.68 -3.05 17.68
C ASP A 48 2.31 -1.60 17.30
N GLY A 49 2.60 -1.18 16.07
CA GLY A 49 2.29 0.16 15.56
C GLY A 49 3.40 1.20 15.74
N ARG A 50 4.51 0.86 16.42
CA ARG A 50 5.65 1.80 16.53
C ARG A 50 6.30 2.02 15.15
N PRO A 51 6.68 3.25 14.79
CA PRO A 51 7.32 3.51 13.50
C PRO A 51 8.69 2.84 13.40
N VAL A 52 9.04 2.37 12.20
CA VAL A 52 10.41 1.94 11.88
C VAL A 52 11.24 3.18 11.57
N ILE A 53 12.19 3.47 12.47
CA ILE A 53 13.17 4.55 12.33
C ILE A 53 14.58 3.92 12.34
N ARG A 54 15.39 4.20 11.32
CA ARG A 54 16.81 3.76 11.26
C ARG A 54 17.69 4.91 10.81
N GLY A 55 18.81 5.13 11.50
CA GLY A 55 19.76 6.17 11.14
C GLY A 55 19.15 7.58 11.07
N GLY A 56 18.20 7.90 11.96
CA GLY A 56 17.51 9.19 11.95
C GLY A 56 16.47 9.37 10.84
N LYS A 57 16.13 8.31 10.09
CA LYS A 57 15.15 8.35 9.00
C LYS A 57 13.90 7.55 9.32
N LEU A 58 12.73 8.14 9.07
CA LEU A 58 11.43 7.46 9.10
C LEU A 58 11.18 6.76 7.77
N TYR A 59 10.80 5.49 7.82
CA TYR A 59 10.44 4.73 6.63
C TYR A 59 8.94 4.85 6.35
N LEU A 60 8.62 5.15 5.10
CA LEU A 60 7.28 5.30 4.57
C LEU A 60 7.12 4.43 3.33
N THR A 61 5.90 4.05 3.03
CA THR A 61 5.52 3.53 1.74
C THR A 61 4.61 4.52 1.04
N LEU A 62 4.82 4.71 -0.26
CA LEU A 62 4.04 5.62 -1.09
C LEU A 62 3.72 4.91 -2.40
N THR A 63 2.52 5.13 -2.92
CA THR A 63 2.20 4.82 -4.31
C THR A 63 2.91 5.84 -5.20
N ASN A 64 3.72 5.36 -6.13
CA ASN A 64 4.28 6.13 -7.24
C ASN A 64 3.27 6.13 -8.39
N ALA A 65 2.65 7.27 -8.68
CA ALA A 65 1.56 7.41 -9.64
C ALA A 65 2.06 7.37 -11.09
N GLY A 66 1.42 6.58 -11.96
CA GLY A 66 1.62 6.63 -13.42
C GLY A 66 0.67 7.58 -14.14
N LEU A 67 0.99 7.93 -15.39
CA LEU A 67 0.10 8.73 -16.26
C LEU A 67 -1.11 7.92 -16.75
N GLY A 68 -0.98 6.61 -16.91
CA GLY A 68 -2.07 5.68 -17.23
C GLY A 68 -2.78 5.13 -15.98
N PHE A 69 -3.05 5.99 -15.00
CA PHE A 69 -3.85 5.68 -13.80
C PHE A 69 -3.30 4.52 -12.94
N PHE A 70 -4.12 3.53 -12.57
CA PHE A 70 -3.74 2.45 -11.65
C PHE A 70 -2.73 1.47 -12.25
N GLN A 71 -2.91 1.03 -13.50
CA GLN A 71 -2.05 0.01 -14.11
C GLN A 71 -0.62 0.51 -14.39
N GLN A 72 -0.41 1.83 -14.41
CA GLN A 72 0.92 2.44 -14.56
C GLN A 72 1.50 2.95 -13.23
N ALA A 73 0.81 2.75 -12.12
CA ALA A 73 1.33 3.05 -10.79
C ALA A 73 2.03 1.81 -10.20
N HIS A 74 2.89 2.04 -9.21
CA HIS A 74 3.55 0.99 -8.45
C HIS A 74 3.80 1.47 -7.03
N TRP A 75 4.20 0.56 -6.15
CA TRP A 75 4.44 0.88 -4.75
C TRP A 75 5.94 0.99 -4.47
N ALA A 76 6.32 1.93 -3.61
CA ALA A 76 7.72 2.21 -3.30
C ALA A 76 7.92 2.47 -1.82
N VAL A 77 9.15 2.22 -1.34
CA VAL A 77 9.59 2.58 0.01
C VAL A 77 10.44 3.82 -0.06
N TRP A 78 10.16 4.74 0.85
CA TRP A 78 10.76 6.05 0.94
C TRP A 78 11.27 6.27 2.36
N THR A 79 12.29 7.13 2.47
CA THR A 79 12.78 7.62 3.75
C THR A 79 12.59 9.12 3.85
N LEU A 80 12.08 9.57 5.00
CA LEU A 80 12.03 10.97 5.41
C LEU A 80 13.13 11.20 6.46
N ASP A 81 14.04 12.14 6.22
CA ASP A 81 15.03 12.53 7.22
C ASP A 81 14.34 13.32 8.36
N LEU A 82 14.50 12.86 9.60
CA LEU A 82 13.86 13.51 10.75
C LEU A 82 14.56 14.80 11.18
N ALA A 83 15.85 14.96 10.84
CA ALA A 83 16.58 16.20 11.07
C ALA A 83 16.28 17.25 9.98
N ASP A 84 15.94 16.81 8.77
CA ASP A 84 15.52 17.66 7.66
C ASP A 84 14.35 17.04 6.88
N PRO A 85 13.09 17.30 7.30
CA PRO A 85 11.91 16.72 6.67
C PRO A 85 11.66 17.15 5.21
N THR A 86 12.49 18.03 4.64
CA THR A 86 12.43 18.32 3.19
C THR A 86 13.12 17.23 2.36
N ARG A 87 13.91 16.36 3.01
CA ARG A 87 14.67 15.29 2.36
C ARG A 87 13.88 13.99 2.35
N LEU A 88 13.15 13.79 1.26
CA LEU A 88 12.45 12.55 0.94
C LEU A 88 13.22 11.77 -0.14
N GLU A 89 13.61 10.54 0.16
CA GLU A 89 14.44 9.71 -0.74
C GLU A 89 13.76 8.36 -1.00
N GLN A 90 13.59 7.96 -2.25
CA GLN A 90 13.10 6.62 -2.60
C GLN A 90 14.24 5.62 -2.41
N VAL A 91 14.00 4.59 -1.60
CA VAL A 91 15.02 3.58 -1.25
C VAL A 91 14.68 2.20 -1.77
N ALA A 92 13.40 1.90 -2.05
CA ALA A 92 13.01 0.65 -2.67
C ALA A 92 11.80 0.78 -3.61
N THR A 93 11.65 -0.20 -4.50
CA THR A 93 10.50 -0.37 -5.38
C THR A 93 9.94 -1.78 -5.21
N LEU A 94 8.62 -1.87 -5.09
CA LEU A 94 7.91 -3.11 -4.83
C LEU A 94 6.95 -3.42 -5.99
N PHE A 95 7.13 -4.61 -6.54
CA PHE A 95 6.22 -5.25 -7.47
C PHE A 95 5.77 -6.58 -6.91
N PHE A 96 4.69 -7.10 -7.47
CA PHE A 96 4.06 -8.32 -6.98
C PHE A 96 3.81 -9.27 -8.12
N THR A 97 3.90 -10.57 -7.83
CA THR A 97 3.49 -11.60 -8.77
C THR A 97 2.26 -12.34 -8.26
N ARG A 98 1.31 -12.49 -9.18
CA ARG A 98 0.11 -13.31 -9.07
C ARG A 98 -0.34 -13.66 -10.48
N ASP A 99 -1.00 -14.80 -10.62
CA ASP A 99 -1.61 -15.22 -11.89
C ASP A 99 -0.64 -15.21 -13.09
N GLY A 100 0.65 -15.48 -12.82
CA GLY A 100 1.71 -15.55 -13.83
C GLY A 100 2.26 -14.21 -14.33
N VAL A 101 1.79 -13.08 -13.80
CA VAL A 101 2.20 -11.73 -14.22
C VAL A 101 2.89 -10.94 -13.10
N VAL A 102 3.59 -9.87 -13.47
CA VAL A 102 4.18 -8.88 -12.55
C VAL A 102 3.33 -7.62 -12.58
N LEU A 103 2.90 -7.18 -11.41
CA LEU A 103 1.94 -6.10 -11.22
C LEU A 103 2.47 -5.06 -10.24
N GLY A 104 2.12 -3.80 -10.51
CA GLY A 104 2.33 -2.70 -9.59
C GLY A 104 1.20 -2.60 -8.56
N ASP A 105 0.89 -3.68 -7.85
CA ASP A 105 -0.13 -3.64 -6.78
C ASP A 105 0.25 -2.59 -5.71
N HIS A 106 -0.71 -1.78 -5.32
CA HIS A 106 -0.62 -0.62 -4.43
C HIS A 106 -2.04 -0.31 -3.94
N ALA A 107 -2.33 0.70 -3.13
CA ALA A 107 -1.49 1.13 -2.02
C ALA A 107 -1.50 0.04 -0.93
N GLY A 108 -0.62 0.19 0.06
CA GLY A 108 -0.47 -0.82 1.10
C GLY A 108 0.35 -0.35 2.29
N GLN A 109 0.67 -1.30 3.16
CA GLN A 109 1.49 -1.12 4.33
C GLN A 109 2.55 -2.22 4.46
N ILE A 110 3.71 -1.85 5.01
CA ILE A 110 4.74 -2.78 5.49
C ILE A 110 4.76 -2.81 7.02
N VAL A 111 4.71 -4.01 7.59
CA VAL A 111 4.86 -4.28 9.01
C VAL A 111 6.10 -5.15 9.24
N TYR A 112 7.01 -4.71 10.11
CA TYR A 112 8.13 -5.51 10.58
C TYR A 112 7.76 -6.26 11.87
N ASP A 113 7.75 -7.58 11.80
CA ASP A 113 7.45 -8.46 12.93
C ASP A 113 8.53 -9.54 13.07
N ARG A 114 9.23 -9.54 14.20
CA ARG A 114 10.17 -10.62 14.60
C ARG A 114 11.14 -11.06 13.49
N GLY A 115 11.81 -10.11 12.83
CA GLY A 115 12.79 -10.42 11.78
C GLY A 115 12.21 -10.64 10.39
N ARG A 116 10.91 -10.44 10.19
CA ARG A 116 10.23 -10.60 8.91
C ARG A 116 9.46 -9.34 8.55
N PHE A 117 9.31 -9.12 7.25
CA PHE A 117 8.42 -8.11 6.70
C PHE A 117 7.13 -8.77 6.26
N ILE A 118 6.03 -8.21 6.73
CA ILE A 118 4.67 -8.49 6.29
C ILE A 118 4.27 -7.32 5.42
N LEU A 119 3.84 -7.59 4.20
CA LEU A 119 3.35 -6.58 3.28
C LEU A 119 1.87 -6.88 3.04
N ALA A 120 1.02 -5.86 3.09
CA ALA A 120 -0.37 -5.96 2.65
C ALA A 120 -0.69 -4.81 1.69
N MET A 121 -1.35 -5.10 0.59
CA MET A 121 -1.55 -4.16 -0.51
C MET A 121 -2.85 -4.45 -1.24
N SER A 122 -3.36 -3.45 -1.95
CA SER A 122 -4.54 -3.62 -2.81
C SER A 122 -4.14 -4.10 -4.20
N SER A 123 -5.00 -4.87 -4.85
CA SER A 123 -4.73 -5.48 -6.15
C SER A 123 -4.91 -4.54 -7.34
N TRP A 124 -4.54 -3.25 -7.21
CA TRP A 124 -4.78 -2.22 -8.24
C TRP A 124 -4.00 -2.44 -9.55
N GLY A 125 -2.97 -3.30 -9.57
CA GLY A 125 -2.01 -3.38 -10.68
C GLY A 125 -2.59 -3.87 -12.01
N ASP A 126 -3.75 -4.55 -12.00
CA ASP A 126 -4.48 -4.99 -13.19
C ASP A 126 -5.94 -4.54 -13.20
N PHE A 127 -6.28 -3.54 -12.37
CA PHE A 127 -7.66 -3.08 -12.20
C PHE A 127 -8.35 -2.78 -13.54
N ASP A 128 -9.57 -3.29 -13.70
CA ASP A 128 -10.39 -3.17 -14.90
C ASP A 128 -11.78 -2.61 -14.62
N PHE A 129 -11.92 -1.86 -13.51
CA PHE A 129 -13.20 -1.39 -12.97
C PHE A 129 -14.08 -2.45 -12.30
N ALA A 130 -13.51 -3.62 -11.99
CA ALA A 130 -14.10 -4.60 -11.11
C ALA A 130 -13.07 -5.18 -10.11
N GLY A 131 -13.58 -5.68 -8.98
CA GLY A 131 -12.88 -6.69 -8.16
C GLY A 131 -11.51 -6.30 -7.61
N VAL A 132 -11.42 -5.24 -6.82
CA VAL A 132 -10.21 -4.97 -6.02
C VAL A 132 -10.29 -5.77 -4.71
N HIS A 133 -9.20 -6.44 -4.34
CA HIS A 133 -9.07 -7.13 -3.07
C HIS A 133 -7.73 -6.81 -2.42
N VAL A 134 -7.67 -7.02 -1.11
CA VAL A 134 -6.42 -6.96 -0.37
C VAL A 134 -5.65 -8.27 -0.54
N ARG A 135 -4.35 -8.14 -0.75
CA ARG A 135 -3.37 -9.23 -0.80
C ARG A 135 -2.31 -9.04 0.28
N HIS A 136 -1.55 -10.10 0.54
CA HIS A 136 -0.38 -10.01 1.40
C HIS A 136 0.78 -10.89 0.93
N ALA A 137 1.96 -10.56 1.44
CA ALA A 137 3.18 -11.33 1.32
C ALA A 137 3.93 -11.34 2.65
N THR A 138 4.83 -12.30 2.83
CA THR A 138 5.77 -12.30 3.96
C THR A 138 7.14 -12.71 3.48
N THR A 139 8.17 -11.97 3.90
CA THR A 139 9.54 -12.19 3.45
C THR A 139 10.54 -11.84 4.54
N THR A 140 11.73 -12.44 4.48
CA THR A 140 12.91 -12.05 5.27
C THR A 140 13.86 -11.14 4.48
N ALA A 141 13.61 -10.94 3.18
CA ALA A 141 14.39 -10.00 2.37
C ALA A 141 14.22 -8.58 2.91
N ASP A 142 15.28 -7.77 2.87
CA ASP A 142 15.21 -6.36 3.26
C ASP A 142 14.46 -5.55 2.20
N VAL A 143 13.14 -5.47 2.35
CA VAL A 143 12.26 -4.69 1.45
C VAL A 143 12.41 -3.18 1.62
N LEU A 144 13.28 -2.73 2.53
CA LEU A 144 13.57 -1.32 2.76
C LEU A 144 14.68 -0.79 1.84
N SER A 145 15.23 -1.63 0.95
CA SER A 145 16.21 -1.24 -0.05
C SER A 145 16.06 -2.06 -1.35
N GLY A 146 16.34 -1.46 -2.51
CA GLY A 146 16.44 -2.17 -3.78
C GLY A 146 15.11 -2.39 -4.51
N VAL A 147 15.04 -3.41 -5.38
CA VAL A 147 13.85 -3.71 -6.19
C VAL A 147 13.40 -5.13 -5.87
N HIS A 148 12.11 -5.30 -5.58
CA HIS A 148 11.55 -6.59 -5.17
C HIS A 148 10.37 -6.96 -6.06
N VAL A 149 10.30 -8.24 -6.43
CA VAL A 149 9.11 -8.87 -6.99
C VAL A 149 8.69 -9.99 -6.04
N LEU A 150 7.55 -9.82 -5.36
CA LEU A 150 7.12 -10.72 -4.29
C LEU A 150 5.84 -11.46 -4.69
N ALA A 151 5.82 -12.77 -4.49
CA ALA A 151 4.57 -13.54 -4.62
C ALA A 151 3.59 -13.14 -3.52
N THR A 152 2.31 -13.05 -3.88
CA THR A 152 1.25 -12.64 -2.96
C THR A 152 0.10 -13.63 -2.95
N GLU A 153 -0.60 -13.70 -1.83
CA GLU A 153 -1.84 -14.43 -1.66
C GLU A 153 -2.98 -13.48 -1.22
N PRO A 154 -4.26 -13.80 -1.51
CA PRO A 154 -5.39 -13.00 -1.02
C PRO A 154 -5.40 -12.95 0.52
N LEU A 155 -5.68 -11.79 1.10
CA LEU A 155 -6.00 -11.68 2.52
C LEU A 155 -7.50 -11.99 2.70
N PRO A 156 -7.89 -12.98 3.53
CA PRO A 156 -9.28 -13.37 3.69
C PRO A 156 -10.04 -12.37 4.58
N LEU A 157 -10.29 -11.17 4.04
CA LEU A 157 -11.06 -10.15 4.73
C LEU A 157 -12.55 -10.57 4.82
N PRO A 158 -13.23 -10.29 5.93
CA PRO A 158 -14.63 -10.65 6.14
C PRO A 158 -15.56 -9.67 5.40
N THR A 159 -15.47 -9.65 4.08
CA THR A 159 -16.28 -8.81 3.20
C THR A 159 -16.54 -9.52 1.87
N GLU A 160 -17.71 -9.25 1.28
CA GLU A 160 -18.12 -9.78 -0.03
C GLU A 160 -17.98 -8.73 -1.15
N VAL A 161 -17.65 -7.48 -0.79
CA VAL A 161 -17.45 -6.39 -1.76
C VAL A 161 -15.97 -6.14 -2.01
N SER A 162 -15.64 -5.29 -2.98
CA SER A 162 -14.24 -4.92 -3.21
C SER A 162 -13.64 -4.28 -1.96
N SER A 163 -12.36 -4.55 -1.73
CA SER A 163 -11.63 -4.05 -0.57
C SER A 163 -10.21 -3.61 -0.90
N TRP A 164 -9.75 -2.53 -0.26
CA TRP A 164 -8.43 -1.96 -0.49
C TRP A 164 -7.92 -1.11 0.68
N ASP A 165 -6.73 -0.52 0.50
CA ASP A 165 -5.99 0.30 1.47
C ASP A 165 -5.86 -0.35 2.86
N PRO A 166 -5.23 -1.53 2.97
CA PRO A 166 -5.12 -2.24 4.23
C PRO A 166 -4.14 -1.56 5.19
N ALA A 167 -4.48 -1.57 6.48
CA ALA A 167 -3.60 -1.23 7.59
C ALA A 167 -3.72 -2.27 8.72
N LEU A 168 -2.62 -2.98 9.00
CA LEU A 168 -2.47 -4.04 9.98
C LEU A 168 -1.73 -3.55 11.22
N THR A 169 -2.33 -3.76 12.39
CA THR A 169 -1.66 -3.52 13.68
C THR A 169 -2.05 -4.58 14.71
N ARG A 170 -1.09 -5.04 15.50
CA ARG A 170 -1.32 -5.98 16.59
C ARG A 170 -1.52 -5.22 17.90
N ILE A 171 -2.75 -5.28 18.41
CA ILE A 171 -3.20 -4.54 19.59
C ILE A 171 -3.77 -5.54 20.58
N GLY A 172 -3.36 -5.49 21.85
CA GLY A 172 -3.91 -6.38 22.88
C GLY A 172 -3.78 -7.87 22.57
N GLY A 173 -2.70 -8.26 21.87
CA GLY A 173 -2.41 -9.65 21.51
C GLY A 173 -3.17 -10.20 20.30
N ARG A 174 -3.93 -9.37 19.58
CA ARG A 174 -4.65 -9.79 18.35
C ARG A 174 -4.34 -8.86 17.18
N TRP A 175 -4.38 -9.38 15.97
CA TRP A 175 -4.25 -8.59 14.75
C TRP A 175 -5.56 -7.88 14.43
N HIS A 176 -5.45 -6.59 14.12
CA HIS A 176 -6.51 -5.78 13.56
C HIS A 176 -6.11 -5.40 12.14
N VAL A 177 -7.08 -5.41 11.25
CA VAL A 177 -6.94 -4.97 9.86
C VAL A 177 -8.00 -3.91 9.60
N ALA A 178 -7.59 -2.66 9.48
CA ALA A 178 -8.41 -1.62 8.89
C ALA A 178 -8.30 -1.71 7.37
N PHE A 179 -9.42 -1.52 6.67
CA PHE A 179 -9.48 -1.53 5.22
C PHE A 179 -10.65 -0.68 4.76
N VAL A 180 -10.77 -0.47 3.46
CA VAL A 180 -11.89 0.21 2.83
C VAL A 180 -12.71 -0.82 2.09
N GLU A 181 -14.00 -0.88 2.36
CA GLU A 181 -14.96 -1.63 1.55
C GLU A 181 -15.54 -0.73 0.46
N SER A 182 -15.81 -1.29 -0.72
CA SER A 182 -16.44 -0.59 -1.83
C SER A 182 -17.50 -1.44 -2.52
N PRO A 183 -18.77 -1.23 -2.16
CA PRO A 183 -19.90 -1.92 -2.79
C PRO A 183 -20.13 -1.56 -4.26
N ALA A 184 -19.72 -0.36 -4.70
CA ALA A 184 -19.92 0.10 -6.07
C ALA A 184 -18.73 0.95 -6.55
N GLN A 185 -18.33 0.73 -7.81
CA GLN A 185 -17.27 1.50 -8.50
C GLN A 185 -17.79 2.22 -9.74
N GLN A 186 -19.03 1.89 -10.16
CA GLN A 186 -19.75 2.51 -11.26
C GLN A 186 -21.21 2.75 -10.84
N PRO A 187 -21.85 3.85 -11.26
CA PRO A 187 -21.26 4.97 -12.01
C PRO A 187 -20.35 5.87 -11.16
N ALA A 188 -20.27 5.62 -9.85
CA ALA A 188 -19.39 6.31 -8.92
C ALA A 188 -18.83 5.32 -7.89
N PHE A 189 -17.69 5.67 -7.31
CA PHE A 189 -17.12 4.95 -6.18
C PHE A 189 -17.94 5.21 -4.91
N GLU A 190 -18.48 4.16 -4.34
CA GLU A 190 -19.01 4.10 -2.97
C GLU A 190 -18.00 3.36 -2.11
N PHE A 191 -17.63 3.92 -0.97
CA PHE A 191 -16.76 3.22 -0.04
C PHE A 191 -16.96 3.66 1.40
N HIS A 192 -16.61 2.76 2.32
CA HIS A 192 -16.64 2.98 3.76
C HIS A 192 -15.46 2.29 4.45
N PRO A 193 -14.91 2.90 5.52
CA PRO A 193 -13.92 2.24 6.35
C PRO A 193 -14.55 1.04 7.06
N ALA A 194 -13.77 -0.04 7.14
CA ALA A 194 -14.09 -1.27 7.84
C ALA A 194 -12.92 -1.67 8.73
N LEU A 195 -13.23 -2.37 9.82
CA LEU A 195 -12.26 -2.90 10.76
C LEU A 195 -12.58 -4.36 11.03
N ALA A 196 -11.61 -5.23 10.79
CA ALA A 196 -11.67 -6.64 11.16
C ALA A 196 -10.57 -6.97 12.18
N ALA A 197 -10.77 -8.06 12.93
CA ALA A 197 -9.72 -8.58 13.80
C ALA A 197 -9.86 -10.08 14.02
N GLY A 198 -8.72 -10.77 14.08
CA GLY A 198 -8.66 -12.19 14.42
C GLY A 198 -8.72 -12.43 15.94
N PRO A 199 -8.78 -13.68 16.38
CA PRO A 199 -8.65 -14.04 17.79
C PRO A 199 -7.32 -13.60 18.40
N ARG A 200 -7.23 -13.54 19.74
CA ARG A 200 -5.95 -13.32 20.43
C ARG A 200 -5.01 -14.49 20.17
N GLY A 201 -3.76 -14.19 19.84
CA GLY A 201 -2.73 -15.19 19.53
C GLY A 201 -2.79 -15.77 18.11
N ALA A 202 -3.89 -15.53 17.36
CA ALA A 202 -4.04 -16.01 16.00
C ALA A 202 -3.13 -15.28 15.00
N GLY A 203 -2.91 -15.90 13.85
CA GLY A 203 -2.22 -15.30 12.71
C GLY A 203 -2.95 -14.08 12.14
N ARG A 204 -2.23 -13.23 11.41
CA ARG A 204 -2.74 -11.98 10.81
C ARG A 204 -3.87 -12.15 9.77
N ALA A 205 -4.05 -13.37 9.27
CA ALA A 205 -5.02 -13.73 8.23
C ALA A 205 -5.98 -14.83 8.71
N GLU A 206 -5.94 -15.16 10.01
CA GLU A 206 -6.68 -16.29 10.59
C GLU A 206 -7.94 -15.77 11.28
N ASP A 207 -9.08 -16.36 10.91
CA ASP A 207 -10.40 -16.12 11.50
C ASP A 207 -10.75 -14.64 11.71
N LEU A 208 -10.45 -13.81 10.71
CA LEU A 208 -10.76 -12.38 10.74
C LEU A 208 -12.29 -12.19 10.81
N ALA A 209 -12.76 -11.57 11.88
CA ALA A 209 -14.16 -11.19 12.03
C ALA A 209 -14.31 -9.67 11.92
N LEU A 210 -15.35 -9.23 11.23
CA LEU A 210 -15.68 -7.80 11.12
C LEU A 210 -16.09 -7.26 12.51
N LEU A 211 -15.34 -6.27 13.00
CA LEU A 211 -15.67 -5.55 14.24
C LEU A 211 -16.64 -4.41 13.97
N GLY A 212 -16.57 -3.84 12.77
CA GLY A 212 -17.57 -2.90 12.28
C GLY A 212 -17.15 -2.25 10.97
N ALA A 213 -18.14 -1.68 10.28
CA ALA A 213 -17.99 -0.89 9.08
C ALA A 213 -18.92 0.32 9.16
N GLU A 214 -18.52 1.45 8.59
CA GLU A 214 -19.37 2.64 8.58
C GLU A 214 -20.54 2.45 7.60
N PRO A 215 -21.81 2.53 8.05
CA PRO A 215 -22.95 2.34 7.17
C PRO A 215 -23.12 3.56 6.25
N ARG A 216 -22.66 3.42 4.99
CA ARG A 216 -22.89 4.32 3.84
C ARG A 216 -22.65 5.82 4.07
N TRP A 217 -21.61 6.35 3.44
CA TRP A 217 -21.38 7.79 3.33
C TRP A 217 -22.26 8.39 2.21
N THR A 218 -23.20 9.28 2.54
CA THR A 218 -24.21 9.84 1.61
C THR A 218 -23.78 11.10 0.87
N ARG A 219 -22.48 11.36 0.68
CA ARG A 219 -22.03 12.52 -0.12
C ARG A 219 -21.09 12.11 -1.27
N PRO A 220 -21.21 12.74 -2.44
CA PRO A 220 -20.34 12.43 -3.56
C PRO A 220 -18.98 13.09 -3.32
N ARG A 221 -17.90 12.31 -3.45
CA ARG A 221 -16.46 12.69 -3.36
C ARG A 221 -15.86 12.46 -1.97
N ALA A 222 -15.29 11.29 -1.76
CA ALA A 222 -14.26 11.03 -0.76
C ALA A 222 -12.98 10.54 -1.47
N ARG A 223 -11.85 10.39 -0.75
CA ARG A 223 -10.67 9.61 -1.20
C ARG A 223 -10.47 8.46 -0.22
N SER A 224 -10.06 7.29 -0.69
CA SER A 224 -9.77 6.18 0.20
C SER A 224 -8.33 6.27 0.70
N SER A 225 -8.16 6.18 2.02
CA SER A 225 -6.95 5.67 2.65
C SER A 225 -7.34 5.24 4.05
N SER A 226 -6.80 4.14 4.56
CA SER A 226 -6.99 3.76 5.96
C SER A 226 -5.67 3.87 6.71
N ALA A 227 -5.73 4.38 7.94
CA ALA A 227 -4.59 4.43 8.84
C ALA A 227 -5.03 4.05 10.25
N SER A 228 -4.18 3.31 10.95
CA SER A 228 -4.33 3.01 12.38
C SER A 228 -3.29 3.79 13.17
N ALA A 229 -3.71 4.52 14.19
CA ALA A 229 -2.81 5.27 15.07
C ALA A 229 -3.18 5.09 16.54
N ASP A 230 -2.16 4.94 17.39
CA ASP A 230 -2.29 4.97 18.85
C ASP A 230 -2.29 6.41 19.33
N SER A 231 -3.32 6.79 20.09
CA SER A 231 -3.41 8.10 20.76
C SER A 231 -3.20 8.02 22.27
N GLY A 232 -2.58 6.95 22.76
CA GLY A 232 -2.24 6.70 24.17
C GLY A 232 -3.37 6.04 24.96
N THR A 233 -4.62 6.46 24.76
CA THR A 233 -5.79 5.85 25.42
C THR A 233 -6.72 5.08 24.48
N SER A 234 -6.68 5.37 23.17
CA SER A 234 -7.53 4.73 22.16
C SER A 234 -6.85 4.61 20.79
N TRP A 235 -7.28 3.60 20.03
CA TRP A 235 -6.90 3.40 18.64
C TRP A 235 -7.98 3.99 17.71
N ARG A 236 -7.54 4.62 16.63
CA ARG A 236 -8.44 5.20 15.62
C ARG A 236 -8.13 4.60 14.27
N ALA A 237 -9.19 4.17 13.57
CA ALA A 237 -9.16 3.90 12.15
C ALA A 237 -9.75 5.13 11.44
N THR A 238 -8.99 5.73 10.53
CA THR A 238 -9.40 6.97 9.84
C THR A 238 -9.45 6.78 8.34
N ALA A 239 -10.47 7.36 7.69
CA ALA A 239 -10.53 7.54 6.25
C ALA A 239 -10.53 9.04 5.88
N THR A 240 -9.92 9.41 4.74
CA THR A 240 -9.76 10.82 4.37
C THR A 240 -10.96 11.35 3.57
N PRO A 241 -11.72 12.36 4.06
CA PRO A 241 -12.75 13.00 3.24
C PRO A 241 -12.09 13.88 2.16
N ALA A 242 -12.66 13.91 0.95
CA ALA A 242 -12.19 14.79 -0.13
C ALA A 242 -12.80 16.19 0.04
N SER A 243 -12.11 17.06 0.75
CA SER A 243 -12.48 18.47 0.83
C SER A 243 -11.22 19.33 0.78
N THR A 244 -11.21 20.33 -0.10
CA THR A 244 -10.21 21.41 -0.16
C THR A 244 -10.27 22.37 1.04
N ARG A 245 -11.08 22.05 2.06
CA ARG A 245 -11.07 22.72 3.36
C ARG A 245 -10.86 21.69 4.47
N SER A 246 -9.80 21.94 5.24
CA SER A 246 -9.42 21.21 6.44
C SER A 246 -10.60 21.09 7.40
N THR A 247 -11.23 19.92 7.47
CA THR A 247 -11.93 19.47 8.68
C THR A 247 -11.86 17.96 8.73
N THR A 248 -11.08 17.45 9.68
CA THR A 248 -11.01 16.06 10.11
C THR A 248 -12.39 15.64 10.62
N ARG A 249 -13.21 15.02 9.77
CA ARG A 249 -14.41 14.28 10.19
C ARG A 249 -14.53 13.01 9.34
N GLY A 250 -13.97 11.94 9.89
CA GLY A 250 -13.96 10.58 9.32
C GLY A 250 -13.22 9.60 10.24
N CYS A 251 -13.38 9.79 11.57
CA CYS A 251 -12.69 8.99 12.58
C CYS A 251 -13.69 8.06 13.27
N GLY A 252 -13.64 6.76 12.96
CA GLY A 252 -14.22 5.74 13.82
C GLY A 252 -13.31 5.58 15.04
N CYS A 253 -13.81 5.91 16.24
CA CYS A 253 -13.12 5.60 17.49
C CYS A 253 -13.55 4.21 17.95
N TRP A 254 -12.60 3.28 18.08
CA TRP A 254 -12.87 1.97 18.67
C TRP A 254 -12.21 1.95 20.05
N ALA A 255 -13.04 1.90 21.09
CA ALA A 255 -12.59 1.81 22.49
C ALA A 255 -12.26 0.36 22.86
N ARG A 256 -11.48 0.21 23.95
CA ARG A 256 -10.82 -1.02 24.43
C ARG A 256 -11.74 -2.21 24.68
#